data_AF-A0A7C4UP02-F1
#
_entry.id   AF-A0A7C4UP02-F1
#
_cell.length_a   1.000
_cell.length_b   1.000
_cell.length_c   1.000
_cell.angle_alpha   90.00
_cell.angle_beta   90.00
_cell.angle_gamma   90.00
#
_symmetry.space_group_name_H-M   'P 1'
#
loop_
_entity.id
_entity.type
_entity.pdbx_description
1 polymer ?
#
loop_
_entity_poly.entity_id
_entity_poly.type
_entity_poly.pdbx_seq_one_letter_code
_entity_poly.pdbx_strand_id
1 'polypeptide(L)'
;KKENVIASRGPGEFVGEMAILESMPRSATLKARGDVRVLVIDGDSFNSILMDRPEVAVSVLRHMSGRVRQINEKLGLRAGG
;
A
#
# COMPACT_ATOMS: atom_id res chain seq x y z
N LYS A 1 10.56 21.20 8.12
CA LYS A 1 10.44 20.57 6.78
C LYS A 1 8.94 20.49 6.47
N LYS A 2 8.46 20.91 5.29
CA LYS A 2 7.03 20.82 4.93
C LYS A 2 6.69 19.35 4.66
N GLU A 3 5.82 18.74 5.46
CA GLU A 3 5.30 17.39 5.21
C GLU A 3 4.21 17.49 4.14
N ASN A 4 4.35 16.75 3.05
CA ASN A 4 3.33 16.70 2.00
C ASN A 4 2.56 15.37 2.11
N VAL A 5 1.23 15.45 2.26
CA VAL A 5 0.38 14.26 2.36
C VAL A 5 0.14 13.71 0.96
N ILE A 6 0.84 12.63 0.62
CA ILE A 6 0.72 11.98 -0.71
C ILE A 6 -0.52 11.07 -0.81
N ALA A 7 -0.97 10.51 0.32
CA ALA A 7 -2.13 9.62 0.39
C ALA A 7 -2.74 9.56 1.80
N SER A 8 -4.00 9.15 1.88
CA SER A 8 -4.68 8.76 3.13
C SER A 8 -5.14 7.31 3.01
N ARG A 9 -5.16 6.59 4.12
CA ARG A 9 -5.50 5.16 4.17
C ARG A 9 -6.56 4.87 5.22
N GLY A 10 -7.50 4.02 4.88
CA GLY A 10 -8.61 3.60 5.72
C GLY A 10 -8.58 2.12 6.10
N PRO A 11 -9.63 1.64 6.79
CA PRO A 11 -9.77 0.23 7.16
C PRO A 11 -9.68 -0.70 5.95
N GLY A 12 -8.99 -1.83 6.12
CA GLY A 12 -8.80 -2.84 5.06
C GLY A 12 -7.68 -2.52 4.06
N GLU A 13 -7.06 -1.34 4.13
CA GLU A 13 -5.91 -1.01 3.30
C GLU A 13 -4.59 -1.45 3.92
N PHE A 14 -3.69 -1.95 3.06
CA PHE A 14 -2.31 -2.24 3.42
C PHE A 14 -1.47 -0.96 3.40
N VAL A 15 -0.42 -0.92 4.23
CA VAL A 15 0.58 0.15 4.24
C VAL A 15 1.97 -0.44 4.51
N GLY A 16 2.97 0.02 3.74
CA GLY A 16 4.34 -0.44 3.92
C GLY A 16 4.72 -1.70 3.15
N GLU A 17 3.76 -2.30 2.45
CA GLU A 17 3.97 -3.49 1.63
C GLU A 17 4.99 -3.24 0.51
N MET A 18 5.02 -2.04 -0.09
CA MET A 18 6.01 -1.67 -1.12
C MET A 18 7.45 -1.91 -0.68
N ALA A 19 7.80 -1.54 0.56
CA ALA A 19 9.17 -1.72 1.05
C ALA A 19 9.58 -3.21 1.10
N ILE A 20 8.63 -4.08 1.43
CA ILE A 20 8.85 -5.53 1.49
C ILE A 20 8.91 -6.11 0.07
N LEU A 21 7.90 -5.81 -0.77
CA LEU A 21 7.78 -6.34 -2.14
C LEU A 21 8.94 -5.90 -3.05
N GLU A 22 9.41 -4.66 -2.90
CA GLU A 22 10.50 -4.11 -3.71
C GLU A 22 11.87 -4.36 -3.08
N SER A 23 11.93 -4.87 -1.84
CA SER A 23 13.16 -4.96 -1.06
C SER A 23 13.89 -3.60 -0.96
N MET A 24 13.12 -2.53 -0.70
CA MET A 24 13.58 -1.13 -0.67
C MET A 24 13.21 -0.44 0.64
N PRO A 25 13.91 0.64 1.05
CA PRO A 25 13.52 1.44 2.21
C PRO A 25 12.09 2.00 2.08
N ARG A 26 11.50 2.38 3.23
CA ARG A 26 10.16 2.99 3.27
C ARG A 26 10.11 4.25 2.39
N SER A 27 9.21 4.27 1.42
CA SER A 27 9.03 5.38 0.48
C SER A 27 8.38 6.63 1.11
N ALA A 28 7.68 6.46 2.23
CA ALA A 28 7.03 7.54 2.97
C ALA A 28 6.86 7.19 4.46
N THR A 29 6.63 8.22 5.27
CA THR A 29 6.20 8.08 6.67
C THR A 29 4.68 7.85 6.75
N LEU A 30 4.23 7.24 7.84
CA LEU A 30 2.82 7.05 8.15
C LEU A 30 2.50 7.73 9.47
N LYS A 31 1.38 8.47 9.53
CA LYS A 31 0.89 9.13 10.74
C LYS A 31 -0.58 8.82 10.92
N ALA A 32 -0.95 8.35 12.10
CA ALA A 32 -2.35 8.11 12.46
C ALA A 32 -3.11 9.45 12.52
N ARG A 33 -4.35 9.44 12.02
CA ARG A 33 -5.30 10.55 12.16
C ARG A 33 -6.35 10.16 13.19
N GLY A 34 -6.07 10.44 14.46
CA GLY A 34 -6.87 9.96 15.60
C GLY A 34 -6.48 8.55 16.02
N ASP A 35 -7.36 7.91 16.79
CA ASP A 35 -7.14 6.56 17.29
C ASP A 35 -7.34 5.53 16.18
N VAL A 36 -6.35 4.66 16.01
CA VAL A 36 -6.37 3.60 14.99
C VAL A 36 -5.99 2.27 15.62
N ARG A 37 -6.59 1.20 15.12
CA ARG A 37 -6.18 -0.18 15.40
C ARG A 37 -5.62 -0.78 14.12
N VAL A 38 -4.42 -1.31 14.20
CA VAL A 38 -3.72 -1.92 13.06
C VAL A 38 -3.30 -3.35 13.39
N LEU A 39 -3.31 -4.20 12.38
CA LEU A 39 -2.61 -5.48 12.43
C LEU A 39 -1.19 -5.27 11.91
N VAL A 40 -0.19 -5.72 12.66
CA VAL A 40 1.21 -5.65 12.25
C VAL A 40 1.64 -7.05 11.81
N ILE A 41 2.18 -7.13 10.59
CA ILE A 41 2.78 -8.33 10.01
C ILE A 41 4.20 -7.93 9.63
N ASP A 42 5.20 -8.67 10.10
CA ASP A 42 6.59 -8.47 9.71
C ASP A 42 6.85 -8.92 8.26
N GLY A 43 8.02 -8.57 7.73
CA GLY A 43 8.35 -8.84 6.33
C GLY A 43 8.40 -10.32 5.98
N ASP A 44 8.96 -11.15 6.86
CA ASP A 44 9.14 -12.58 6.61
C ASP A 44 7.79 -13.30 6.68
N SER A 45 6.96 -12.95 7.66
CA SER A 45 5.58 -13.44 7.75
C SER A 45 4.74 -13.01 6.53
N PHE A 46 4.88 -11.76 6.07
CA PHE A 46 4.18 -11.28 4.89
C PHE A 46 4.58 -12.07 3.64
N ASN A 47 5.89 -12.24 3.41
CA ASN A 47 6.39 -13.04 2.28
C ASN A 47 5.90 -14.48 2.33
N SER A 48 5.93 -15.12 3.51
CA SER A 48 5.43 -16.48 3.70
C SER A 48 3.94 -16.58 3.36
N ILE A 49 3.12 -15.63 3.83
CA ILE A 49 1.68 -15.57 3.50
C ILE A 49 1.46 -15.46 1.99
N LEU A 50 2.24 -14.64 1.29
CA LEU A 50 2.09 -14.48 -0.16
C LEU A 50 2.44 -15.76 -0.93
N MET A 51 3.41 -16.54 -0.46
CA MET A 51 3.81 -17.81 -1.06
C MET A 51 2.81 -18.93 -0.76
N ASP A 52 2.33 -19.01 0.47
CA ASP A 52 1.46 -20.08 0.94
C ASP A 52 -0.01 -19.86 0.53
N ARG A 53 -0.41 -18.61 0.28
CA ARG A 53 -1.80 -18.22 0.02
C ARG A 53 -1.92 -17.33 -1.22
N PRO A 54 -1.95 -17.92 -2.43
CA PRO A 54 -2.02 -17.17 -3.68
C PRO A 54 -3.20 -16.20 -3.77
N GLU A 55 -4.32 -16.50 -3.11
CA GLU A 55 -5.48 -15.61 -3.04
C GLU A 55 -5.16 -14.27 -2.34
N VAL A 56 -4.27 -14.29 -1.36
CA VAL A 56 -3.80 -13.08 -0.66
C VAL A 56 -2.91 -12.27 -1.59
N ALA A 57 -1.99 -12.92 -2.31
CA ALA A 57 -1.15 -12.25 -3.30
C ALA A 57 -1.97 -11.55 -4.38
N VAL A 58 -3.00 -12.19 -4.92
CA VAL A 58 -3.93 -11.57 -5.88
C VAL A 58 -4.65 -10.35 -5.28
N SER A 59 -5.04 -10.42 -4.00
CA SER A 59 -5.66 -9.30 -3.29
C SER A 59 -4.71 -8.10 -3.17
N VAL A 60 -3.44 -8.34 -2.82
CA VAL A 60 -2.40 -7.31 -2.75
C VAL A 60 -2.15 -6.70 -4.14
N LEU A 61 -2.03 -7.52 -5.19
CA LEU A 61 -1.87 -7.04 -6.57
C LEU A 61 -3.03 -6.15 -7.02
N ARG A 62 -4.28 -6.54 -6.70
CA ARG A 62 -5.47 -5.74 -6.99
C ARG A 62 -5.43 -4.39 -6.27
N HIS A 63 -5.01 -4.37 -5.00
CA HIS A 63 -4.84 -3.15 -4.22
C HIS A 63 -3.81 -2.21 -4.87
N MET A 64 -2.65 -2.74 -5.26
CA MET A 64 -1.60 -1.98 -5.93
C MET A 64 -2.05 -1.43 -7.28
N SER A 65 -2.76 -2.22 -8.09
CA SER A 65 -3.37 -1.74 -9.35
C SER A 65 -4.36 -0.59 -9.11
N GLY A 66 -5.17 -0.68 -8.05
CA GLY A 66 -6.06 0.41 -7.62
C GLY A 66 -5.30 1.69 -7.30
N ARG A 67 -4.17 1.59 -6.60
CA ARG A 67 -3.34 2.77 -6.26
C ARG A 67 -2.75 3.44 -7.49
N VAL A 68 -2.25 2.68 -8.47
CA VAL A 68 -1.76 3.24 -9.74
C VAL A 68 -2.87 4.03 -10.43
N ARG A 69 -4.08 3.49 -10.48
CA ARG A 69 -5.25 4.16 -11.07
C ARG A 69 -5.58 5.48 -10.36
N GLN A 70 -5.62 5.47 -9.02
CA GLN A 70 -5.86 6.67 -8.21
C GLN A 70 -4.77 7.74 -8.42
N ILE A 71 -3.51 7.33 -8.57
CA ILE A 71 -2.41 8.26 -8.85
C ILE A 71 -2.56 8.85 -10.26
N ASN A 72 -2.85 8.02 -11.26
CA ASN A 72 -3.09 8.49 -12.62
C ASN A 72 -4.25 9.49 -12.69
N GLU A 73 -5.36 9.22 -11.99
CA GLU A 73 -6.49 10.14 -11.86
C GLU A 73 -6.09 11.48 -11.23
N LYS A 74 -5.30 11.46 -10.15
CA LYS A 74 -4.77 12.69 -9.52
C LYS A 74 -3.84 13.49 -10.44
N LEU A 75 -3.13 12.81 -11.34
CA LEU A 75 -2.23 13.44 -12.31
C LEU A 75 -2.94 13.88 -13.60
N GLY A 76 -4.25 13.64 -13.73
CA GLY A 76 -4.99 13.93 -14.96
C GLY A 76 -4.68 12.98 -16.12
N LEU A 77 -3.95 11.90 -15.85
CA LEU A 77 -3.62 10.86 -16.82
C LEU A 77 -4.81 9.90 -16.93
N ARG A 78 -5.84 10.30 -17.67
CA ARG A 78 -6.88 9.34 -18.08
C ARG A 78 -6.26 8.42 -19.14
N ALA A 79 -6.34 7.11 -18.94
CA ALA A 79 -6.23 6.18 -20.05
C ALA A 79 -7.35 6.55 -21.03
N GLY A 80 -6.99 7.16 -22.16
CA GLY A 80 -7.94 7.50 -23.20
C GLY A 80 -8.71 6.25 -23.59
N GLY A 81 -10.04 6.36 -23.55
CA GLY A 81 -10.92 5.52 -24.35
C GLY A 81 -11.06 6.12 -25.74
#